data_AF-A0A0R3TTD2-F1
#
_entry.id   AF-A0A0R3TTD2-F1
#
_cell.length_a   1.000
_cell.length_b   1.000
_cell.length_c   1.000
_cell.angle_alpha   90.00
_cell.angle_beta   90.00
_cell.angle_gamma   90.00
#
_symmetry.space_group_name_H-M   'P 1'
#
loop_
_entity.id
_entity.type
_entity.pdbx_description
1 polymer ?
#
loop_
_entity_poly.entity_id
_entity_poly.type
_entity_poly.pdbx_seq_one_letter_code
_entity_poly.pdbx_strand_id
1 'polypeptide(L)' 'MAAEAEATREAQAKVIAAEGEKRSSAALKAAADVLADSPLALHLRYLQTLNAISAEKNSTIIFPLPLGLIQSLMRRN' A
#
# COMPACT_ATOMS: atom_id res chain seq x y z
N MET A 1 7.08 16.38 -38.85
CA MET A 1 7.39 17.40 -37.83
C MET A 1 6.46 17.33 -36.62
N ALA A 2 5.15 17.66 -36.69
CA ALA A 2 4.28 17.62 -35.49
C ALA A 2 4.13 16.22 -34.87
N ALA A 3 3.92 15.18 -35.69
CA ALA A 3 3.79 13.80 -35.23
C ALA A 3 5.08 13.23 -34.60
N GLU A 4 6.26 13.70 -35.04
CA GLU A 4 7.54 13.27 -34.48
C GLU A 4 7.81 13.91 -33.11
N ALA A 5 7.43 15.19 -32.95
CA ALA A 5 7.51 15.88 -31.67
C ALA A 5 6.59 15.23 -30.63
N GLU A 6 5.38 14.83 -31.03
CA GLU A 6 4.42 14.13 -30.17
C GLU A 6 4.91 12.73 -29.79
N ALA A 7 5.40 11.95 -30.75
CA ALA A 7 5.98 10.63 -30.48
C ALA A 7 7.17 10.70 -29.51
N THR A 8 8.02 11.72 -29.65
CA THR A 8 9.16 11.94 -28.74
C THR A 8 8.69 12.28 -27.33
N ARG A 9 7.67 13.14 -27.20
CA ARG A 9 7.07 13.50 -25.90
C ARG A 9 6.46 12.30 -25.20
N GLU A 10 5.70 11.47 -25.92
CA GLU A 10 5.11 10.26 -25.36
C GLU A 10 6.17 9.24 -24.92
N ALA A 11 7.22 9.05 -25.72
CA ALA A 11 8.33 8.17 -25.37
C ALA A 11 9.02 8.65 -24.09
N GLN A 12 9.29 9.95 -23.98
CA GLN A 12 9.88 10.55 -22.77
C GLN A 12 8.96 10.40 -21.54
N ALA A 13 7.66 10.63 -21.69
CA ALA A 13 6.70 10.45 -20.62
C ALA A 13 6.68 9.00 -20.10
N LYS A 14 6.75 8.02 -21.01
CA LYS A 14 6.84 6.58 -20.65
C LYS A 14 8.12 6.25 -19.90
N VAL A 15 9.27 6.80 -20.33
CA VAL A 15 10.55 6.61 -19.63
C VAL A 15 10.49 7.19 -18.22
N ILE A 16 9.97 8.42 -18.07
CA ILE A 16 9.82 9.07 -16.76
C ILE A 16 8.89 8.26 -15.85
N ALA A 17 7.76 7.76 -16.37
CA ALA A 17 6.84 6.93 -15.61
C ALA A 17 7.52 5.63 -15.14
N ALA A 18 8.22 4.93 -16.05
CA ALA A 18 8.92 3.69 -15.73
C ALA A 18 10.05 3.90 -14.70
N GLU A 19 10.80 5.00 -14.81
CA GLU A 19 11.80 5.36 -13.81
C GLU A 19 11.19 5.72 -12.46
N GLY A 20 10.09 6.48 -12.47
CA GLY A 20 9.33 6.82 -11.27
C GLY A 20 8.82 5.57 -10.56
N GLU A 21 8.26 4.62 -11.31
CA GLU A 21 7.80 3.35 -10.79
C GLU A 21 8.95 2.53 -10.20
N LYS A 22 10.08 2.40 -10.91
CA LYS A 22 11.26 1.70 -10.39
C LYS A 22 11.75 2.29 -9.07
N ARG A 23 11.83 3.63 -8.97
CA ARG A 23 12.24 4.31 -7.72
C ARG A 23 11.24 4.10 -6.60
N SER A 24 9.94 4.18 -6.91
CA SER A 24 8.86 3.92 -5.95
C SER A 24 8.91 2.47 -5.43
N SER A 25 9.04 1.48 -6.32
CA SER A 25 9.15 0.07 -5.94
C SER A 25 10.37 -0.19 -5.04
N ALA A 26 11.52 0.43 -5.34
CA ALA A 26 12.71 0.29 -4.50
C ALA A 26 12.51 0.86 -3.09
N ALA A 27 11.88 2.04 -2.98
CA ALA A 27 11.57 2.65 -1.69
C ALA A 27 10.54 1.83 -0.90
N LEU A 28 9.50 1.33 -1.57
CA LEU A 28 8.48 0.47 -0.96
C LEU A 28 9.08 -0.85 -0.45
N LYS A 29 10.00 -1.44 -1.22
CA LYS A 29 10.73 -2.64 -0.78
C LYS A 29 11.54 -2.36 0.48
N ALA A 30 12.33 -1.30 0.50
CA ALA A 30 13.13 -0.95 1.67
C ALA A 30 12.25 -0.71 2.92
N ALA A 31 11.11 -0.04 2.75
CA ALA A 31 10.15 0.14 3.83
C ALA A 31 9.55 -1.21 4.30
N ALA A 32 9.25 -2.12 3.39
CA ALA A 32 8.76 -3.46 3.73
C ALA A 32 9.80 -4.28 4.49
N ASP A 33 11.07 -4.24 4.05
CA ASP A 33 12.18 -4.94 4.71
C ASP A 33 12.35 -4.44 6.16
N VAL A 34 12.34 -3.11 6.38
CA VAL A 34 12.40 -2.53 7.73
C VAL A 34 11.20 -2.92 8.60
N LEU A 35 10.00 -3.05 8.01
CA LEU A 35 8.82 -3.50 8.75
C LEU A 35 8.88 -4.99 9.09
N ALA A 36 9.52 -5.80 8.24
CA ALA A 36 9.70 -7.23 8.48
C ALA A 36 10.66 -7.48 9.66
N ASP A 37 11.66 -6.62 9.85
CA ASP A 37 12.61 -6.71 10.97
C ASP A 37 11.94 -6.54 12.34
N SER A 38 10.76 -5.90 12.41
CA SER A 38 10.01 -5.70 13.65
C SER A 38 8.54 -6.15 13.50
N PRO A 39 8.19 -7.35 14.00
CA PRO A 39 6.83 -7.90 13.93
C PRO A 39 5.74 -7.00 14.55
N LEU A 40 6.11 -6.14 15.51
CA LEU A 40 5.19 -5.19 16.15
C LEU A 40 4.96 -3.92 15.31
N ALA A 41 5.83 -3.60 14.35
CA ALA A 41 5.70 -2.38 13.53
C ALA A 41 4.44 -2.39 12.65
N LEU A 42 4.07 -3.55 12.11
CA LEU A 42 2.81 -3.73 11.36
C LEU A 42 1.58 -3.47 12.24
N HIS A 43 1.61 -3.93 13.50
CA HIS A 43 0.53 -3.67 14.45
C HIS A 43 0.42 -2.17 14.79
N LEU A 44 1.53 -1.46 14.95
CA LEU A 44 1.51 -0.01 15.19
C LEU A 44 0.97 0.76 13.99
N ARG A 45 1.40 0.42 12.75
CA ARG A 45 0.83 1.01 11.53
C ARG A 45 -0.67 0.75 11.44
N TYR A 46 -1.13 -0.45 11.79
CA TYR A 46 -2.55 -0.77 11.84
C TYR A 46 -3.31 0.15 12.80
N LEU A 47 -2.83 0.34 14.03
CA LEU A 47 -3.43 1.26 14.99
C LEU A 47 -3.42 2.71 14.50
N GLN A 48 -2.35 3.15 13.84
CA GLN A 48 -2.28 4.48 13.22
C GLN A 48 -3.31 4.66 12.10
N THR A 49 -3.48 3.65 11.24
CA THR A 49 -4.51 3.66 10.19
C THR A 49 -5.91 3.72 10.80
N LEU A 50 -6.19 2.96 11.86
CA LEU A 50 -7.46 3.04 12.57
C LEU A 50 -7.71 4.43 13.17
N ASN A 51 -6.68 5.05 13.75
CA ASN A 51 -6.78 6.40 14.29
C ASN A 51 -7.06 7.45 13.19
N ALA A 52 -6.40 7.32 12.03
CA ALA A 52 -6.64 8.19 10.88
C ALA A 52 -8.07 8.03 10.33
N ILE A 53 -8.54 6.79 10.17
CA ILE A 53 -9.92 6.49 9.73
C ILE A 53 -10.94 7.02 10.74
N SER A 54 -10.67 6.88 12.05
CA SER A 54 -11.57 7.35 13.11
C SER A 54 -11.65 8.87 13.21
N ALA A 55 -10.65 9.61 12.73
CA ALA A 55 -10.66 11.07 12.70
C ALA A 55 -11.61 11.60 11.62
N GLU A 56 -11.76 10.88 10.51
CA GLU A 56 -12.85 11.09 9.57
C GLU A 56 -14.12 10.51 10.20
N LYS A 57 -15.17 11.32 10.40
CA LYS A 57 -16.45 10.90 11.02
C LYS A 57 -17.24 9.90 10.15
N ASN A 58 -16.67 8.75 9.83
CA ASN A 58 -17.32 7.65 9.12
C ASN A 58 -17.91 6.68 10.15
N SER A 59 -19.24 6.60 10.25
CA SER A 59 -19.99 5.68 11.13
C SER A 59 -19.82 4.19 10.79
N THR A 60 -18.89 3.82 9.89
CA THR A 60 -18.63 2.44 9.49
C THR A 60 -17.24 2.03 9.98
N ILE A 61 -17.20 1.26 11.06
CA ILE A 61 -15.97 0.69 11.61
C ILE A 61 -15.64 -0.57 10.80
N ILE A 62 -14.67 -0.47 9.89
CA ILE A 62 -14.14 -1.65 9.19
C ILE A 62 -13.06 -2.27 10.08
N PHE A 63 -13.44 -3.30 10.83
CA PHE A 63 -12.51 -4.10 11.63
C PHE A 63 -12.14 -5.36 10.85
N PRO A 64 -10.96 -5.42 10.21
CA PRO A 64 -10.50 -6.66 9.58
C PRO A 64 -10.26 -7.70 10.68
N LEU A 65 -11.12 -8.72 10.75
CA LEU A 65 -10.95 -9.81 11.69
C LEU A 65 -9.84 -10.76 11.21
N PRO A 66 -8.92 -11.18 12.09
CA PRO A 66 -7.91 -12.17 11.72
C PRO A 66 -8.56 -13.45 11.21
N LEU A 67 -8.11 -13.95 10.04
CA LEU A 67 -8.63 -15.18 9.46
C LEU A 67 -8.52 -16.38 10.41
N GLY A 68 -7.50 -16.40 11.29
CA GLY A 68 -7.35 -17.42 12.32
C GLY A 68 -8.46 -17.38 13.39
N LEU A 69 -8.97 -16.19 13.71
CA LEU A 69 -10.10 -16.02 14.64
C LEU A 69 -11.40 -16.54 13.98
N ILE A 70 -11.60 -16.21 12.70
CA ILE A 70 -12.72 -16.68 11.89
C ILE A 70 -12.67 -18.22 11.77
N GLN A 71 -11.50 -18.80 11.47
CA GLN A 71 -11.31 -20.24 11.36
C GLN A 71 -11.56 -20.97 12.69
N SER A 72 -11.12 -20.38 13.81
CA SER A 72 -11.37 -20.94 15.16
C SER A 72 -12.86 -20.95 15.51
N LEU A 73 -13.58 -19.87 15.15
CA LEU A 73 -15.04 -19.79 15.30
C LEU A 73 -15.77 -20.79 14.39
N MET A 74 -15.33 -20.94 13.14
CA MET A 74 -15.96 -21.86 12.17
C MET A 74 -15.67 -23.34 12.43
N ARG A 75 -14.53 -23.68 13.06
CA ARG A 75 -14.16 -25.06 13.43
C ARG A 75 -14.86 -25.58 14.69
N ARG A 76 -15.61 -24.73 15.41
CA ARG A 76 -16.31 -25.09 16.65
C ARG A 76 -17.77 -25.54 16.41
N ASN A 77 -18.01 -26.24 15.30
CA ASN A 77 -19.25 -26.94 14.96
C ASN A 77 -18.93 -28.38 14.55
#